data_AF-A0A968HQJ7-F1
#
_entry.id   AF-A0A968HQJ7-F1
#
_cell.length_a   1.000
_cell.length_b   1.000
_cell.length_c   1.000
_cell.angle_alpha   90.00
_cell.angle_beta   90.00
_cell.angle_gamma   90.00
#
_symmetry.space_group_name_H-M   'P 1'
#
loop_
_entity.id
_entity.type
_entity.pdbx_description
1 polymer ?
#
loop_
_entity_poly.entity_id
_entity_poly.type
_entity_poly.pdbx_seq_one_letter_code
_entity_poly.pdbx_strand_id
1 'polypeptide(L)'
;RCGHEDWFDACLPNCKLNRCGNGVVDPGEECDGGGETDACDIDCTLASCGDGWRNLSAGEKCDDGDDDDDDDCDNACQGGDADPQCYEPYFTLTDFLRTTIYRDADAPKFCDQLGVANQSSDWQGPGWYAPGFYGGAVWWIEPAPLYGCGGTYGAYLAGPHPEYPGGVIDSWMCFGTPDEPCMWNVPVRAVNCWERWLLELPEAPSCDLRYCTYEIQPP
;
A
#
# COMPACT_ATOMS: atom_id res chain seq x y z
N ARG A 1 0.70 -7.90 41.82
CA ARG A 1 -0.25 -8.88 41.26
C ARG A 1 -0.14 -8.71 39.77
N CYS A 2 0.29 -9.75 39.06
CA CYS A 2 0.18 -9.81 37.62
C CYS A 2 -1.27 -10.13 37.30
N GLY A 3 -1.84 -9.43 36.35
CA GLY A 3 -3.27 -9.46 36.07
C GLY A 3 -3.73 -8.08 35.66
N HIS A 4 -3.78 -7.85 34.36
CA HIS A 4 -4.90 -7.18 33.73
C HIS A 4 -4.92 -7.54 32.23
N GLU A 5 -5.77 -8.51 31.89
CA GLU A 5 -6.54 -8.62 30.64
C GLU A 5 -5.87 -8.53 29.25
N ASP A 6 -4.55 -8.66 29.13
CA ASP A 6 -3.89 -8.81 27.84
C ASP A 6 -3.59 -10.30 27.55
N TRP A 7 -3.89 -10.76 26.33
CA TRP A 7 -4.01 -12.17 25.92
C TRP A 7 -2.74 -13.05 26.06
N PHE A 8 -1.61 -12.51 26.57
CA PHE A 8 -0.27 -13.15 26.52
C PHE A 8 0.53 -13.17 27.84
N ASP A 9 -0.06 -12.88 29.00
CA ASP A 9 0.70 -12.82 30.27
C ASP A 9 0.64 -14.11 31.12
N ALA A 10 1.58 -15.03 30.93
CA ALA A 10 1.90 -16.12 31.86
C ALA A 10 2.94 -15.69 32.93
N CYS A 11 2.65 -15.90 34.20
CA CYS A 11 3.57 -15.46 35.26
C CYS A 11 4.78 -16.38 35.42
N LEU A 12 5.98 -15.80 35.43
CA LEU A 12 7.20 -16.53 35.82
C LEU A 12 7.19 -16.93 37.30
N PRO A 13 7.94 -17.98 37.70
CA PRO A 13 8.03 -18.43 39.11
C PRO A 13 8.52 -17.36 40.10
N ASN A 14 9.14 -16.29 39.60
CA ASN A 14 9.64 -15.15 40.36
C ASN A 14 8.70 -13.92 40.33
N CYS A 15 7.44 -14.09 39.90
CA CYS A 15 6.43 -13.02 39.81
C CYS A 15 6.82 -11.87 38.87
N LYS A 16 7.61 -12.15 37.83
CA LYS A 16 7.79 -11.26 36.68
C LYS A 16 6.82 -11.64 35.55
N LEU A 17 6.50 -10.68 34.69
CA LEU A 17 5.80 -10.95 33.44
C LEU A 17 6.73 -11.78 32.55
N ASN A 18 6.21 -12.86 31.95
CA ASN A 18 6.79 -13.39 30.73
C ASN A 18 6.70 -12.29 29.68
N ARG A 19 7.74 -12.10 28.89
CA ARG A 19 7.69 -11.10 27.82
C ARG A 19 8.41 -11.69 26.64
N CYS A 20 7.64 -12.01 25.62
CA CYS A 20 8.19 -12.42 24.33
C CYS A 20 9.23 -11.41 23.85
N GLY A 21 10.33 -11.93 23.29
CA GLY A 21 11.45 -11.13 22.79
C GLY A 21 12.44 -10.73 23.88
N ASN A 22 12.50 -11.45 25.01
CA ASN A 22 13.51 -11.24 26.04
C ASN A 22 14.76 -12.13 25.86
N GLY A 23 14.72 -13.04 24.88
CA GLY A 23 15.78 -13.99 24.55
C GLY A 23 15.78 -15.23 25.46
N VAL A 24 14.70 -15.49 26.19
CA VAL A 24 14.55 -16.65 27.07
C VAL A 24 13.16 -17.22 26.89
N VAL A 25 13.09 -18.48 26.43
CA VAL A 25 11.83 -19.21 26.28
C VAL A 25 11.16 -19.38 27.65
N ASP A 26 10.11 -18.61 27.87
CA ASP A 26 9.31 -18.60 29.09
C ASP A 26 8.08 -19.54 28.97
N PRO A 27 7.41 -19.91 30.08
CA PRO A 27 6.21 -20.74 30.02
C PRO A 27 5.11 -20.11 29.15
N GLY A 28 4.69 -20.81 28.11
CA GLY A 28 3.67 -20.33 27.16
C GLY A 28 4.25 -19.82 25.84
N GLU A 29 5.57 -19.67 25.74
CA GLU A 29 6.28 -19.38 24.49
C GLU A 29 6.76 -20.68 23.85
N GLU A 30 6.74 -20.75 22.52
CA GLU A 30 7.30 -21.88 21.76
C GLU A 30 8.78 -21.66 21.42
N CYS A 31 9.18 -20.39 21.32
CA CYS A 31 10.53 -19.92 21.07
C CYS A 31 10.72 -18.50 21.66
N ASP A 32 11.95 -18.01 21.78
CA ASP A 32 12.24 -16.60 22.07
C ASP A 32 13.66 -16.28 21.62
N GLY A 33 13.79 -15.84 20.36
CA GLY A 33 15.05 -15.41 19.77
C GLY A 33 15.51 -14.01 20.18
N GLY A 34 14.78 -13.33 21.08
CA GLY A 34 14.94 -11.90 21.35
C GLY A 34 14.22 -11.00 20.35
N GLY A 35 13.30 -11.58 19.58
CA GLY A 35 12.57 -11.00 18.45
C GLY A 35 12.33 -12.06 17.38
N GLU A 36 11.86 -11.61 16.22
CA GLU A 36 11.69 -12.47 15.03
C GLU A 36 13.04 -13.09 14.61
N THR A 37 13.05 -14.39 14.36
CA THR A 37 14.16 -15.16 13.78
C THR A 37 13.64 -16.16 12.76
N ASP A 38 14.54 -16.86 12.06
CA ASP A 38 14.22 -17.92 11.08
C ASP A 38 13.42 -19.11 11.63
N ALA A 39 13.13 -19.13 12.93
CA ALA A 39 12.40 -20.18 13.62
C ALA A 39 11.43 -19.63 14.67
N CYS A 40 11.26 -18.31 14.76
CA CYS A 40 10.49 -17.68 15.82
C CYS A 40 9.80 -16.41 15.33
N ASP A 41 8.50 -16.31 15.56
CA ASP A 41 7.72 -15.13 15.22
C ASP A 41 7.85 -14.05 16.28
N ILE A 42 7.31 -12.88 15.97
CA ILE A 42 7.39 -11.72 16.86
C ILE A 42 6.52 -11.86 18.12
N ASP A 43 5.59 -12.80 18.14
CA ASP A 43 4.74 -13.15 19.29
C ASP A 43 5.18 -14.44 20.02
N CYS A 44 6.35 -14.99 19.65
CA CYS A 44 6.96 -16.17 20.26
C CYS A 44 6.26 -17.51 19.98
N THR A 45 5.53 -17.61 18.87
CA THR A 45 5.20 -18.88 18.20
C THR A 45 6.33 -19.32 17.28
N LEU A 46 6.36 -20.61 16.94
CA LEU A 46 7.28 -21.11 15.93
C LEU A 46 6.89 -20.62 14.55
N ALA A 47 7.86 -20.01 13.86
CA ALA A 47 7.69 -19.56 12.49
C ALA A 47 7.19 -20.68 11.57
N SER A 48 6.01 -20.49 11.02
CA SER A 48 5.41 -21.38 10.03
C SER A 48 4.50 -20.62 9.09
N CYS A 49 4.70 -20.82 7.78
CA CYS A 49 3.73 -20.36 6.80
C CYS A 49 2.30 -20.84 7.14
N GLY A 50 1.34 -19.92 7.09
CA GLY A 50 -0.07 -20.11 7.40
C GLY A 50 -0.43 -19.91 8.88
N ASP A 51 0.48 -19.40 9.72
CA ASP A 51 0.25 -19.22 11.17
C ASP A 51 -0.32 -17.84 11.56
N GLY A 52 -0.45 -16.94 10.58
CA GLY A 52 -0.96 -15.58 10.72
C GLY A 52 0.13 -14.54 10.96
N TRP A 53 1.40 -14.94 11.00
CA TRP A 53 2.55 -14.08 11.24
C TRP A 53 3.59 -14.19 10.15
N ARG A 54 3.60 -13.21 9.24
CA ARG A 54 4.65 -13.09 8.24
C ARG A 54 6.04 -12.95 8.89
N ASN A 55 6.88 -13.96 8.71
CA ASN A 55 8.24 -14.04 9.22
C ASN A 55 9.29 -13.77 8.13
N LEU A 56 9.79 -12.53 8.08
CA LEU A 56 10.80 -12.12 7.10
C LEU A 56 12.13 -12.86 7.28
N SER A 57 12.46 -13.22 8.52
CA SER A 57 13.69 -13.91 8.89
C SER A 57 13.68 -15.38 8.44
N ALA A 58 12.51 -16.02 8.40
CA ALA A 58 12.29 -17.35 7.84
C ALA A 58 12.20 -17.36 6.30
N GLY A 59 12.07 -16.18 5.68
CA GLY A 59 12.02 -16.01 4.23
C GLY A 59 10.61 -15.94 3.65
N GLU A 60 9.61 -15.66 4.48
CA GLU A 60 8.22 -15.51 4.08
C GLU A 60 7.96 -14.14 3.45
N LYS A 61 7.22 -14.14 2.35
CA LYS A 61 6.85 -12.91 1.62
C LYS A 61 5.47 -12.39 2.01
N CYS A 62 4.58 -13.28 2.40
CA CYS A 62 3.23 -13.07 2.94
C CYS A 62 2.98 -14.13 4.01
N ASP A 63 1.88 -13.96 4.74
CA ASP A 63 1.22 -14.98 5.55
C ASP A 63 -0.21 -14.47 5.79
N ASP A 64 -1.24 -15.22 5.40
CA ASP A 64 -2.66 -14.88 5.57
C ASP A 64 -3.35 -15.71 6.65
N GLY A 65 -2.61 -16.57 7.34
CA GLY A 65 -3.08 -17.31 8.51
C GLY A 65 -3.98 -18.50 8.21
N ASP A 66 -3.93 -19.03 6.98
CA ASP A 66 -4.50 -20.33 6.69
C ASP A 66 -3.63 -21.17 5.72
N ASP A 67 -4.16 -22.33 5.34
CA ASP A 67 -3.49 -23.30 4.47
C ASP A 67 -4.17 -23.36 3.06
N ASP A 68 -4.79 -22.27 2.60
CA ASP A 68 -5.37 -22.16 1.26
C ASP A 68 -4.30 -21.71 0.23
N ASP A 69 -4.25 -22.34 -0.94
CA ASP A 69 -3.29 -21.98 -1.99
C ASP A 69 -3.91 -21.01 -3.02
N ASP A 70 -5.22 -20.76 -2.95
CA ASP A 70 -6.02 -20.03 -3.95
C ASP A 70 -6.42 -18.60 -3.48
N ASP A 71 -5.71 -18.02 -2.50
CA ASP A 71 -5.97 -16.67 -1.95
C ASP A 71 -4.69 -15.82 -1.71
N ASP A 72 -4.68 -14.96 -0.69
CA ASP A 72 -3.78 -13.80 -0.57
C ASP A 72 -2.29 -14.23 -0.43
N CYS A 73 -2.02 -15.40 0.16
CA CYS A 73 -0.72 -16.04 0.30
C CYS A 73 -0.75 -17.51 -0.11
N ASP A 74 0.28 -18.00 -0.82
CA ASP A 74 0.38 -19.44 -1.09
C ASP A 74 0.90 -20.17 0.16
N ASN A 75 0.67 -21.49 0.25
CA ASN A 75 1.16 -22.33 1.35
C ASN A 75 2.70 -22.48 1.41
N ALA A 76 3.40 -21.85 0.47
CA ALA A 76 4.86 -21.75 0.47
C ALA A 76 5.36 -20.40 1.03
N CYS A 77 4.44 -19.47 1.30
CA CYS A 77 4.70 -18.08 1.67
C CYS A 77 5.69 -17.40 0.72
N GLN A 78 5.68 -17.81 -0.54
CA GLN A 78 6.47 -17.26 -1.63
C GLN A 78 5.66 -16.31 -2.51
N GLY A 79 4.34 -16.30 -2.34
CA GLY A 79 3.35 -15.34 -2.83
C GLY A 79 2.03 -16.00 -3.24
N GLY A 80 0.88 -15.43 -2.85
CA GLY A 80 -0.44 -15.97 -3.21
C GLY A 80 -1.08 -15.36 -4.47
N ASP A 81 -2.21 -15.96 -4.83
CA ASP A 81 -3.11 -15.52 -5.91
C ASP A 81 -3.61 -14.11 -5.60
N ALA A 82 -2.89 -13.13 -6.15
CA ALA A 82 -3.31 -11.74 -6.12
C ALA A 82 -4.77 -11.64 -6.62
N ASP A 83 -5.60 -10.80 -5.99
CA ASP A 83 -7.02 -10.60 -6.35
C ASP A 83 -7.19 -10.65 -7.89
N PRO A 84 -8.25 -11.29 -8.43
CA PRO A 84 -8.43 -11.47 -9.88
C PRO A 84 -8.19 -10.20 -10.71
N GLN A 85 -8.45 -9.02 -10.14
CA GLN A 85 -8.14 -7.73 -10.72
C GLN A 85 -6.67 -7.55 -11.15
N CYS A 86 -5.74 -8.23 -10.49
CA CYS A 86 -4.32 -8.23 -10.81
C CYS A 86 -3.99 -8.91 -12.14
N TYR A 87 -4.90 -9.74 -12.65
CA TYR A 87 -4.78 -10.41 -13.95
C TYR A 87 -5.70 -9.80 -15.03
N GLU A 88 -6.62 -8.93 -14.63
CA GLU A 88 -7.50 -8.21 -15.56
C GLU A 88 -6.75 -7.06 -16.26
N PRO A 89 -7.20 -6.64 -17.47
CA PRO A 89 -6.60 -5.51 -18.17
C PRO A 89 -6.69 -4.21 -17.38
N TYR A 90 -5.59 -3.48 -17.33
CA TYR A 90 -5.49 -2.15 -16.75
C TYR A 90 -4.70 -1.22 -17.68
N PHE A 91 -4.80 0.08 -17.44
CA PHE A 91 -4.05 1.11 -18.15
C PHE A 91 -2.84 1.60 -17.34
N THR A 92 -1.90 2.27 -17.99
CA THR A 92 -0.71 2.78 -17.29
C THR A 92 -0.63 4.29 -17.43
N LEU A 93 -0.49 4.98 -16.30
CA LEU A 93 -0.27 6.42 -16.27
C LEU A 93 1.23 6.69 -16.48
N THR A 94 1.60 6.93 -17.75
CA THR A 94 2.98 6.98 -18.27
C THR A 94 3.40 8.34 -18.77
N ASP A 95 2.48 9.30 -18.86
CA ASP A 95 2.79 10.65 -19.31
C ASP A 95 3.80 11.29 -18.35
N PHE A 96 4.98 11.65 -18.88
CA PHE A 96 6.10 12.13 -18.08
C PHE A 96 5.79 13.42 -17.32
N LEU A 97 4.75 14.17 -17.71
CA LEU A 97 4.35 15.38 -16.99
C LEU A 97 3.58 15.07 -15.72
N ARG A 98 3.21 13.81 -15.45
CA ARG A 98 2.57 13.42 -14.19
C ARG A 98 3.52 13.49 -12.99
N THR A 99 4.83 13.53 -13.23
CA THR A 99 5.87 13.70 -12.19
C THR A 99 6.39 15.14 -12.10
N THR A 100 5.97 16.04 -12.99
CA THR A 100 6.56 17.39 -13.06
C THR A 100 5.86 18.38 -12.15
N ILE A 101 6.63 19.29 -11.55
CA ILE A 101 6.10 20.45 -10.81
C ILE A 101 6.35 21.67 -11.69
N TYR A 102 5.31 22.22 -12.31
CA TYR A 102 5.45 23.47 -13.03
C TYR A 102 5.50 24.64 -12.04
N ARG A 103 6.44 25.56 -12.22
CA ARG A 103 6.40 26.87 -11.54
C ARG A 103 5.84 27.98 -12.44
N ASP A 104 5.58 27.66 -13.71
CA ASP A 104 5.00 28.59 -14.68
C ASP A 104 3.50 28.30 -14.82
N ALA A 105 2.67 29.22 -14.33
CA ALA A 105 1.21 29.15 -14.43
C ALA A 105 0.69 29.10 -15.89
N ASP A 106 1.54 29.46 -16.85
CA ASP A 106 1.27 29.48 -18.29
C ASP A 106 1.64 28.17 -19.01
N ALA A 107 2.20 27.18 -18.31
CA ALA A 107 2.50 25.88 -18.90
C ALA A 107 1.21 25.16 -19.36
N PRO A 108 1.27 24.37 -20.46
CA PRO A 108 0.13 23.57 -20.90
C PRO A 108 -0.32 22.61 -19.80
N LYS A 109 -1.58 22.74 -19.38
CA LYS A 109 -2.20 21.87 -18.38
C LYS A 109 -2.91 20.71 -19.07
N PHE A 110 -2.76 19.51 -18.55
CA PHE A 110 -3.41 18.31 -19.05
C PHE A 110 -4.58 17.90 -18.16
N CYS A 111 -5.54 17.20 -18.75
CA CYS A 111 -6.80 16.85 -18.12
C CYS A 111 -7.06 15.34 -18.14
N ASP A 112 -7.45 14.79 -17.00
CA ASP A 112 -7.90 13.40 -16.85
C ASP A 112 -9.44 13.31 -17.00
N GLN A 113 -9.96 13.89 -18.08
CA GLN A 113 -11.35 13.76 -18.54
C GLN A 113 -11.37 13.40 -20.02
N LEU A 114 -12.36 12.62 -20.44
CA LEU A 114 -12.49 12.23 -21.84
C LEU A 114 -13.06 13.35 -22.72
N GLY A 115 -12.54 13.48 -23.94
CA GLY A 115 -13.14 14.33 -24.99
C GLY A 115 -12.83 15.82 -24.88
N VAL A 116 -11.84 16.19 -24.08
CA VAL A 116 -11.38 17.59 -23.91
C VAL A 116 -10.11 17.86 -24.72
N ALA A 117 -9.89 19.11 -25.13
CA ALA A 117 -8.80 19.49 -26.04
C ALA A 117 -7.39 19.23 -25.47
N ASN A 118 -7.26 19.27 -24.15
CA ASN A 118 -6.02 19.06 -23.41
C ASN A 118 -6.02 17.74 -22.63
N GLN A 119 -6.74 16.72 -23.12
CA GLN A 119 -6.76 15.40 -22.49
C GLN A 119 -5.33 14.84 -22.38
N SER A 120 -5.00 14.27 -21.22
CA SER A 120 -3.71 13.58 -21.02
C SER A 120 -3.57 12.43 -22.00
N SER A 121 -2.39 12.26 -22.57
CA SER A 121 -2.14 11.30 -23.67
C SER A 121 -2.34 9.84 -23.25
N ASP A 122 -2.15 9.56 -21.97
CA ASP A 122 -2.27 8.26 -21.32
C ASP A 122 -3.61 8.05 -20.58
N TRP A 123 -4.49 9.06 -20.54
CA TRP A 123 -5.82 8.93 -19.93
C TRP A 123 -6.78 8.24 -20.91
N GLN A 124 -7.30 7.08 -20.49
CA GLN A 124 -8.23 6.25 -21.26
C GLN A 124 -9.67 6.27 -20.73
N GLY A 125 -9.95 7.11 -19.72
CA GLY A 125 -11.24 7.16 -19.03
C GLY A 125 -11.24 6.41 -17.70
N PRO A 126 -12.39 6.33 -17.00
CA PRO A 126 -12.49 5.61 -15.73
C PRO A 126 -12.09 4.15 -15.85
N GLY A 127 -11.38 3.63 -14.86
CA GLY A 127 -10.98 2.21 -14.81
C GLY A 127 -9.74 1.98 -13.96
N TRP A 128 -9.17 0.78 -14.08
CA TRP A 128 -7.97 0.40 -13.34
C TRP A 128 -6.71 0.94 -14.00
N TYR A 129 -5.88 1.59 -13.18
CA TYR A 129 -4.61 2.15 -13.58
C TYR A 129 -3.48 1.67 -12.68
N ALA A 130 -2.37 1.30 -13.31
CA ALA A 130 -1.09 1.20 -12.63
C ALA A 130 -0.34 2.55 -12.72
N PRO A 131 0.21 3.06 -11.59
CA PRO A 131 1.12 4.19 -11.61
C PRO A 131 2.47 3.80 -12.22
N GLY A 132 2.89 4.46 -13.30
CA GLY A 132 4.29 4.55 -13.74
C GLY A 132 5.03 3.25 -14.11
N PHE A 133 6.29 3.40 -14.53
CA PHE A 133 7.22 2.33 -14.89
C PHE A 133 8.09 1.97 -13.66
N TYR A 134 8.28 0.69 -13.39
CA TYR A 134 9.02 0.10 -12.24
C TYR A 134 8.25 -0.15 -10.95
N GLY A 135 7.08 -0.81 -11.04
CA GLY A 135 6.66 -1.83 -10.08
C GLY A 135 6.84 -1.59 -8.57
N GLY A 136 6.78 -0.34 -8.14
CA GLY A 136 6.97 0.10 -6.77
C GLY A 136 6.14 1.36 -6.62
N ALA A 137 5.26 1.37 -5.63
CA ALA A 137 4.45 2.54 -5.29
C ALA A 137 5.37 3.76 -5.03
N VAL A 138 4.94 5.03 -5.13
CA VAL A 138 3.64 5.55 -4.72
C VAL A 138 3.32 6.86 -5.48
N TRP A 139 2.03 7.11 -5.71
CA TRP A 139 1.44 8.45 -5.77
C TRP A 139 1.97 9.30 -4.60
N TRP A 140 1.96 10.62 -4.68
CA TRP A 140 2.34 11.41 -3.51
C TRP A 140 1.53 10.91 -2.28
N ILE A 141 2.21 10.60 -1.17
CA ILE A 141 1.56 10.37 0.13
C ILE A 141 1.38 11.69 0.89
N GLU A 142 1.83 12.77 0.27
CA GLU A 142 1.72 14.15 0.72
C GLU A 142 1.04 14.99 -0.35
N PRO A 143 0.48 16.16 0.00
CA PRO A 143 -0.17 17.04 -0.95
C PRO A 143 0.80 17.47 -2.05
N ALA A 144 0.42 17.26 -3.31
CA ALA A 144 1.19 17.76 -4.44
C ALA A 144 1.28 19.30 -4.37
N PRO A 145 2.43 19.91 -4.75
CA PRO A 145 2.53 21.36 -4.83
C PRO A 145 1.54 21.92 -5.86
N LEU A 146 1.18 23.20 -5.70
CA LEU A 146 0.39 23.91 -6.70
C LEU A 146 1.10 23.82 -8.06
N TYR A 147 0.32 23.58 -9.13
CA TYR A 147 0.80 23.29 -10.48
C TYR A 147 1.62 21.99 -10.63
N GLY A 148 1.36 21.02 -9.74
CA GLY A 148 1.92 19.69 -9.80
C GLY A 148 1.29 18.83 -10.90
N CYS A 149 2.09 17.85 -11.35
CA CYS A 149 1.68 16.73 -12.20
C CYS A 149 1.10 17.16 -13.54
N GLY A 150 1.60 18.28 -14.08
CA GLY A 150 1.10 18.87 -15.33
C GLY A 150 -0.36 19.34 -15.28
N GLY A 151 -0.92 19.53 -14.09
CA GLY A 151 -2.25 20.11 -13.83
C GLY A 151 -2.15 21.37 -12.97
N THR A 152 -3.29 21.90 -12.48
CA THR A 152 -3.30 22.98 -11.47
C THR A 152 -3.20 22.39 -10.06
N TYR A 153 -3.94 21.32 -9.79
CA TYR A 153 -3.91 20.59 -8.54
C TYR A 153 -3.62 19.12 -8.82
N GLY A 154 -2.55 18.61 -8.25
CA GLY A 154 -2.16 17.21 -8.35
C GLY A 154 -2.90 16.34 -7.34
N ALA A 155 -3.35 15.16 -7.76
CA ALA A 155 -3.93 14.16 -6.86
C ALA A 155 -2.83 13.42 -6.08
N TYR A 156 -3.14 13.10 -4.83
CA TYR A 156 -2.29 12.26 -3.98
C TYR A 156 -3.15 11.19 -3.30
N LEU A 157 -2.56 10.04 -2.96
CA LEU A 157 -3.28 8.96 -2.30
C LEU A 157 -3.38 9.30 -0.81
N ALA A 158 -4.60 9.54 -0.33
CA ALA A 158 -4.85 9.97 1.05
C ALA A 158 -5.58 8.91 1.89
N GLY A 159 -6.18 7.92 1.23
CA GLY A 159 -6.85 6.80 1.87
C GLY A 159 -5.92 5.66 2.26
N PRO A 160 -6.49 4.63 2.93
CA PRO A 160 -5.78 3.41 3.24
C PRO A 160 -5.34 2.72 1.95
N HIS A 161 -4.29 1.92 2.06
CA HIS A 161 -3.58 1.39 0.92
C HIS A 161 -3.09 -0.02 1.28
N PRO A 162 -3.34 -1.08 0.47
CA PRO A 162 -2.99 -2.45 0.87
C PRO A 162 -1.48 -2.66 0.88
N GLU A 163 -0.89 -2.86 2.06
CA GLU A 163 0.56 -3.12 2.20
C GLU A 163 0.95 -4.48 1.63
N TYR A 164 0.03 -5.43 1.71
CA TYR A 164 0.16 -6.79 1.22
C TYR A 164 -0.78 -7.04 0.06
N PRO A 165 -0.41 -7.92 -0.87
CA PRO A 165 -1.31 -8.43 -1.88
C PRO A 165 -2.52 -9.10 -1.24
N GLY A 166 -3.65 -8.92 -1.90
CA GLY A 166 -4.91 -9.50 -1.48
C GLY A 166 -6.08 -8.76 -2.09
N GLY A 167 -7.25 -8.86 -1.47
CA GLY A 167 -8.50 -8.29 -1.99
C GLY A 167 -8.50 -6.78 -2.26
N VAL A 168 -9.39 -6.35 -3.17
CA VAL A 168 -9.66 -4.92 -3.42
C VAL A 168 -10.21 -4.22 -2.16
N ILE A 169 -9.54 -3.15 -1.72
CA ILE A 169 -10.01 -2.28 -0.63
C ILE A 169 -10.56 -0.94 -1.14
N ASP A 170 -11.42 -0.31 -0.35
CA ASP A 170 -11.86 1.06 -0.57
C ASP A 170 -10.78 2.06 -0.11
N SER A 171 -10.53 3.09 -0.91
CA SER A 171 -9.56 4.15 -0.64
C SER A 171 -10.05 5.49 -1.18
N TRP A 172 -9.22 6.53 -1.10
CA TRP A 172 -9.55 7.83 -1.70
C TRP A 172 -8.30 8.62 -2.09
N MET A 173 -8.48 9.43 -3.13
CA MET A 173 -7.52 10.42 -3.58
C MET A 173 -7.98 11.81 -3.17
N CYS A 174 -7.01 12.66 -2.86
CA CYS A 174 -7.26 14.05 -2.54
C CYS A 174 -6.59 14.96 -3.58
N PHE A 175 -7.30 16.03 -3.95
CA PHE A 175 -6.72 17.14 -4.68
C PHE A 175 -6.77 18.38 -3.79
N GLY A 176 -5.68 19.14 -3.80
CA GLY A 176 -5.63 20.37 -3.02
C GLY A 176 -4.32 21.12 -3.14
N THR A 177 -4.08 21.96 -2.14
CA THR A 177 -2.86 22.77 -1.98
C THR A 177 -2.13 22.36 -0.71
N PRO A 178 -0.89 22.80 -0.50
CA PRO A 178 -0.21 22.57 0.78
C PRO A 178 -0.97 23.13 2.00
N ASP A 179 -1.74 24.21 1.83
CA ASP A 179 -2.52 24.82 2.92
C ASP A 179 -3.89 24.15 3.13
N GLU A 180 -4.51 23.69 2.04
CA GLU A 180 -5.79 22.96 2.03
C GLU A 180 -5.64 21.69 1.20
N PRO A 181 -5.14 20.59 1.80
CA PRO A 181 -4.64 19.44 1.05
C PRO A 181 -5.74 18.58 0.42
N CYS A 182 -6.90 18.45 1.07
CA CYS A 182 -8.00 17.65 0.53
C CYS A 182 -9.25 18.51 0.30
N MET A 183 -9.16 19.47 -0.62
CA MET A 183 -10.31 20.26 -1.05
C MET A 183 -11.32 19.42 -1.83
N TRP A 184 -10.81 18.49 -2.65
CA TRP A 184 -11.63 17.52 -3.37
C TRP A 184 -11.23 16.11 -2.97
N ASN A 185 -12.17 15.39 -2.38
CA ASN A 185 -12.06 13.99 -2.04
C ASN A 185 -12.70 13.16 -3.17
N VAL A 186 -11.94 12.22 -3.73
CA VAL A 186 -12.38 11.32 -4.80
C VAL A 186 -12.25 9.88 -4.31
N PRO A 187 -13.36 9.15 -4.15
CA PRO A 187 -13.31 7.75 -3.77
C PRO A 187 -12.69 6.92 -4.89
N VAL A 188 -11.82 5.97 -4.52
CA VAL A 188 -11.16 5.03 -5.43
C VAL A 188 -11.14 3.65 -4.78
N ARG A 189 -10.77 2.62 -5.54
CA ARG A 189 -10.47 1.29 -5.01
C ARG A 189 -9.02 0.95 -5.26
N ALA A 190 -8.41 0.19 -4.37
CA ALA A 190 -6.99 -0.13 -4.41
C ALA A 190 -6.76 -1.62 -4.24
N VAL A 191 -5.81 -2.16 -4.99
CA VAL A 191 -5.35 -3.54 -4.88
C VAL A 191 -3.83 -3.59 -5.06
N ASN A 192 -3.19 -4.43 -4.25
CA ASN A 192 -1.76 -4.70 -4.36
C ASN A 192 -1.57 -6.04 -5.06
N CYS A 193 -0.79 -6.04 -6.14
CA CYS A 193 -0.58 -7.17 -7.03
C CYS A 193 0.89 -7.62 -7.00
N TRP A 194 1.48 -7.64 -5.80
CA TRP A 194 2.91 -7.87 -5.54
C TRP A 194 3.83 -6.82 -6.18
N GLU A 195 4.10 -6.96 -7.47
CA GLU A 195 5.01 -6.11 -8.23
C GLU A 195 4.38 -4.80 -8.70
N ARG A 196 3.10 -4.55 -8.41
CA ARG A 196 2.46 -3.27 -8.73
C ARG A 196 1.20 -3.04 -7.93
N TRP A 197 0.80 -1.78 -7.90
CA TRP A 197 -0.46 -1.33 -7.35
C TRP A 197 -1.42 -1.01 -8.48
N LEU A 198 -2.68 -1.36 -8.33
CA LEU A 198 -3.74 -0.88 -9.21
C LEU A 198 -4.70 -0.01 -8.42
N LEU A 199 -5.11 1.11 -9.02
CA LEU A 199 -6.16 1.97 -8.51
C LEU A 199 -7.29 2.05 -9.52
N GLU A 200 -8.52 1.89 -9.06
CA GLU A 200 -9.71 2.18 -9.85
C GLU A 200 -9.96 3.69 -9.80
N LEU A 201 -9.58 4.39 -10.86
CA LEU A 201 -9.67 5.85 -10.94
C LEU A 201 -10.95 6.26 -11.68
N PRO A 202 -11.79 7.14 -11.09
CA PRO A 202 -12.87 7.79 -11.82
C PRO A 202 -12.33 8.97 -12.64
N GLU A 203 -13.19 9.62 -13.44
CA GLU A 203 -12.83 10.89 -14.06
C GLU A 203 -12.43 11.93 -13.01
N ALA A 204 -11.41 12.73 -13.31
CA ALA A 204 -11.06 13.84 -12.44
C ALA A 204 -12.24 14.81 -12.32
N PRO A 205 -12.51 15.40 -11.13
CA PRO A 205 -13.67 16.26 -10.93
C PRO A 205 -13.68 17.53 -11.80
N SER A 206 -12.51 17.97 -12.29
CA SER A 206 -12.33 19.10 -13.19
C SER A 206 -11.02 18.95 -13.98
N CYS A 207 -10.91 19.59 -15.15
CA CYS A 207 -9.69 19.58 -15.93
C CYS A 207 -8.47 20.26 -15.30
N ASP A 208 -8.68 21.01 -14.22
CA ASP A 208 -7.59 21.56 -13.41
C ASP A 208 -6.98 20.51 -12.46
N LEU A 209 -7.63 19.36 -12.30
CA LEU A 209 -7.28 18.28 -11.38
C LEU A 209 -6.69 17.11 -12.17
N ARG A 210 -5.46 16.69 -11.85
CA ARG A 210 -4.77 15.60 -12.56
C ARG A 210 -4.13 14.59 -11.61
N TYR A 211 -4.25 13.31 -11.91
CA TYR A 211 -3.65 12.24 -11.12
C TYR A 211 -2.11 12.22 -11.30
N CYS A 212 -1.37 12.21 -10.19
CA CYS A 212 0.10 12.27 -10.15
C CYS A 212 0.82 10.94 -10.00
N THR A 213 1.69 10.54 -10.93
CA THR A 213 2.66 9.47 -10.66
C THR A 213 3.95 10.10 -10.11
N TYR A 214 4.61 9.46 -9.13
CA TYR A 214 5.94 9.87 -8.67
C TYR A 214 6.95 8.74 -8.87
N GLU A 215 8.22 9.10 -9.04
CA GLU A 215 9.36 8.21 -8.96
C GLU A 215 10.01 8.48 -7.61
N ILE A 216 10.06 7.50 -6.69
CA ILE A 216 10.93 7.61 -5.53
C ILE A 216 12.34 7.73 -6.09
N GLN A 217 12.88 8.95 -6.16
CA GLN A 217 14.33 9.12 -6.29
C GLN A 217 14.91 8.43 -5.05
N PRO A 218 15.65 7.32 -5.18
CA PRO A 218 16.26 6.70 -4.03
C PRO A 218 17.17 7.73 -3.34
N PRO A 219 17.29 7.69 -1.99
CA PRO A 219 18.16 8.59 -1.24
C PRO A 219 19.63 8.52 -1.69
#